data_AF-A0AAD7Q9M1-F1
#
_entry.id   AF-A0AAD7Q9M1-F1
#
_cell.length_a   1.000
_cell.length_b   1.000
_cell.length_c   1.000
_cell.angle_alpha   90.00
_cell.angle_beta   90.00
_cell.angle_gamma   90.00
#
_symmetry.space_group_name_H-M   'P 1'
#
loop_
_entity.id
_entity.type
_entity.pdbx_description
1 polymer ?
#
loop_
_entity_poly.entity_id
_entity_poly.type
_entity_poly.pdbx_seq_one_letter_code
_entity_poly.pdbx_strand_id
1 'polypeptide(L)'
;MDIGYKILIFVVFAACFKLASCNPNTANQNIHFYGVILIAALSALLLIIYNCSDQVLSTRERRQAKSREAAARHARETVHARERWKSAKNVAKKGTMGLQEQLSRTFSRKKTVRQPEPLKVLGLAKPGTDDALLPTDTSNATENSGAAPKGKKKEPSNLTKMLHSLESDPNSHEGFDMEIGDKNIKKQMPKGKQLHTHSQIFKYAYGQLEKEKAMQQQNKDLTFSGVISMDTGSEIRTRPPIEVAFKDLTLTLKGKNKHLLRCVTGKIMPGRVSVVMGPSGTGKTTFLSALAGKVTGCTMRGSILINGKHESIHSYKKIIGFVPQDDIVHGNLTVEENLRFSARCRLSANMPKPDKVLVVERVIESLGLQAVSDSLVGTVEKRGISGGQRKRVNVGLEMVMEPSLLILDEPTSGLDSSSSNLLLRALRREALEGVNICMVVHQPS
;
A
#
# COMPACT_ATOMS: atom_id res chain seq x y z
N MET A 1 -33.18 1.47 -39.23
CA MET A 1 -33.81 0.67 -40.29
C MET A 1 -35.14 1.32 -40.73
N ASP A 2 -35.14 2.65 -40.98
CA ASP A 2 -36.29 3.49 -40.54
C ASP A 2 -37.10 4.16 -41.67
N ILE A 3 -36.69 3.98 -42.93
CA ILE A 3 -37.33 4.65 -44.08
C ILE A 3 -38.53 3.83 -44.59
N GLY A 4 -38.39 2.50 -44.71
CA GLY A 4 -39.48 1.62 -45.19
C GLY A 4 -40.72 1.60 -44.28
N TYR A 5 -40.53 1.55 -42.95
CA TYR A 5 -41.63 1.52 -42.00
C TYR A 5 -42.49 2.79 -42.01
N LYS A 6 -41.88 3.96 -42.21
CA LYS A 6 -42.64 5.22 -42.36
C LYS A 6 -43.53 5.20 -43.61
N ILE A 7 -43.00 4.70 -44.74
CA ILE A 7 -43.75 4.62 -46.00
C ILE A 7 -44.94 3.67 -45.86
N LEU A 8 -44.75 2.48 -45.28
CA LEU A 8 -45.84 1.50 -45.16
C LEU A 8 -47.00 2.00 -44.28
N ILE A 9 -46.70 2.63 -43.15
CA ILE A 9 -47.73 3.23 -42.26
C ILE A 9 -48.47 4.37 -42.98
N PHE A 10 -47.75 5.22 -43.72
CA PHE A 10 -48.36 6.35 -44.43
C PHE A 10 -49.28 5.90 -45.57
N VAL A 11 -48.91 4.85 -46.31
CA VAL A 11 -49.75 4.26 -47.37
C VAL A 11 -51.05 3.69 -46.81
N VAL A 12 -51.00 2.96 -45.68
CA VAL A 12 -52.19 2.40 -45.04
C VAL A 12 -53.14 3.49 -44.54
N PHE A 13 -52.63 4.55 -43.90
CA PHE A 13 -53.46 5.67 -43.44
C PHE A 13 -54.05 6.50 -44.59
N ALA A 14 -53.27 6.76 -45.65
CA ALA A 14 -53.74 7.52 -46.81
C ALA A 14 -54.84 6.79 -47.60
N ALA A 15 -54.78 5.45 -47.68
CA ALA A 15 -55.80 4.65 -48.33
C ALA A 15 -57.17 4.74 -47.63
N CYS A 16 -57.20 4.64 -46.30
CA CYS A 16 -58.44 4.74 -45.52
C CYS A 16 -59.17 6.07 -45.68
N PHE A 17 -58.44 7.19 -45.79
CA PHE A 17 -59.06 8.52 -45.90
C PHE A 17 -59.80 8.75 -47.23
N LYS A 18 -59.49 7.97 -48.28
CA LYS A 18 -60.11 8.12 -49.61
C LYS A 18 -61.42 7.35 -49.80
N LEU A 19 -61.86 6.61 -48.78
CA LEU A 19 -63.13 5.86 -48.76
C LEU A 19 -64.22 6.52 -47.88
N ALA A 20 -63.96 7.72 -47.35
CA ALA A 20 -64.83 8.43 -46.40
C ALA A 20 -65.89 9.35 -47.05
N SER A 21 -66.09 9.30 -48.37
CA SER A 21 -67.13 10.07 -49.07
C SER A 21 -68.46 9.31 -49.14
N CYS A 22 -69.28 9.43 -48.09
CA CYS A 22 -70.60 8.80 -48.03
C CYS A 22 -71.62 9.46 -48.98
N ASN A 23 -72.48 8.65 -49.60
CA ASN A 23 -73.70 9.09 -50.28
C ASN A 23 -74.91 8.80 -49.35
N PRO A 24 -75.80 9.76 -49.05
CA PRO A 24 -76.80 9.59 -47.99
C PRO A 24 -78.01 8.77 -48.46
N ASN A 25 -77.95 7.44 -48.29
CA ASN A 25 -79.09 6.52 -48.02
C ASN A 25 -78.67 5.03 -48.16
N THR A 26 -77.85 4.51 -47.24
CA THR A 26 -77.57 3.05 -47.14
C THR A 26 -77.59 2.58 -45.68
N ALA A 27 -78.61 1.80 -45.32
CA ALA A 27 -78.92 1.46 -43.91
C ALA A 27 -78.16 0.24 -43.35
N ASN A 28 -77.33 -0.44 -44.15
CA ASN A 28 -76.46 -1.53 -43.72
C ASN A 28 -75.02 -1.24 -44.19
N GLN A 29 -74.25 -0.50 -43.39
CA GLN A 29 -72.81 -0.38 -43.59
C GLN A 29 -72.14 -1.75 -43.33
N ASN A 30 -71.10 -2.08 -44.10
CA ASN A 30 -70.48 -3.41 -44.09
C ASN A 30 -69.65 -3.69 -42.83
N ILE A 31 -70.31 -3.96 -41.69
CA ILE A 31 -69.68 -4.33 -40.41
C ILE A 31 -68.72 -5.52 -40.60
N HIS A 32 -69.10 -6.51 -41.43
CA HIS A 32 -68.23 -7.64 -41.79
C HIS A 32 -66.93 -7.21 -42.50
N PHE A 33 -66.98 -6.20 -43.38
CA PHE A 33 -65.79 -5.71 -44.11
C PHE A 33 -64.81 -5.01 -43.16
N TYR A 34 -65.32 -4.13 -42.28
CA TYR A 34 -64.51 -3.51 -41.23
C TYR A 34 -63.96 -4.54 -40.22
N GLY A 35 -64.74 -5.56 -39.87
CA GLY A 35 -64.29 -6.67 -39.02
C GLY A 35 -63.15 -7.48 -39.65
N VAL A 36 -63.25 -7.84 -40.93
CA VAL A 36 -62.18 -8.53 -41.67
C VAL A 36 -60.92 -7.67 -41.77
N ILE A 37 -61.05 -6.36 -42.04
CA ILE A 37 -59.91 -5.42 -42.05
C ILE A 37 -59.25 -5.33 -40.66
N LEU A 38 -60.03 -5.27 -39.58
CA LEU A 38 -59.51 -5.25 -38.21
C LEU A 38 -58.74 -6.53 -37.87
N ILE A 39 -59.27 -7.70 -38.23
CA ILE A 39 -58.61 -9.00 -38.02
C ILE A 39 -57.32 -9.10 -38.87
N ALA A 40 -57.34 -8.63 -40.12
CA ALA A 40 -56.15 -8.57 -40.96
C ALA A 40 -55.08 -7.62 -40.39
N ALA A 41 -55.47 -6.46 -39.87
CA ALA A 41 -54.56 -5.52 -39.23
C ALA A 41 -53.95 -6.07 -37.92
N LEU A 42 -54.76 -6.72 -37.07
CA LEU A 42 -54.29 -7.30 -35.81
C LEU A 42 -53.38 -8.52 -36.02
N SER A 43 -53.68 -9.37 -37.01
CA SER A 43 -52.81 -10.50 -37.37
C SER A 43 -51.50 -10.05 -38.00
N ALA A 44 -51.51 -9.03 -38.88
CA ALA A 44 -50.31 -8.41 -39.39
C ALA A 44 -49.45 -7.77 -38.27
N LEU A 45 -50.09 -7.07 -37.31
CA LEU A 45 -49.42 -6.52 -36.14
C LEU A 45 -48.75 -7.61 -35.29
N LEU A 46 -49.44 -8.71 -35.02
CA LEU A 46 -48.90 -9.85 -34.27
C LEU A 46 -47.70 -10.50 -35.00
N LEU A 47 -47.76 -10.67 -36.32
CA LEU A 47 -46.65 -11.19 -37.11
C LEU A 47 -45.42 -10.25 -37.09
N ILE A 48 -45.65 -8.93 -37.14
CA ILE A 48 -44.58 -7.93 -37.00
C ILE A 48 -43.96 -7.99 -35.60
N ILE A 49 -44.78 -8.08 -34.54
CA ILE A 49 -44.31 -8.19 -33.14
C ILE A 49 -43.51 -9.48 -32.95
N TYR A 50 -43.98 -10.62 -33.46
CA TYR A 50 -43.29 -11.91 -33.32
C TYR A 50 -41.92 -11.91 -34.02
N ASN A 51 -41.87 -11.51 -35.29
CA ASN A 51 -40.64 -11.45 -36.08
C ASN A 51 -39.62 -10.44 -35.50
N CYS A 52 -40.10 -9.27 -35.07
CA CYS A 52 -39.26 -8.27 -34.39
C CYS A 52 -38.76 -8.76 -33.02
N SER A 53 -39.55 -9.52 -32.27
CA SER A 53 -39.15 -10.09 -30.98
C SER A 53 -37.97 -11.07 -31.13
N ASP A 54 -37.99 -11.93 -32.14
CA ASP A 54 -36.92 -12.87 -32.42
C ASP A 54 -35.62 -12.16 -32.87
N GLN A 55 -35.75 -11.08 -33.65
CA GLN A 55 -34.62 -10.20 -33.98
C GLN A 55 -34.06 -9.46 -32.75
N VAL A 56 -34.90 -9.09 -31.77
CA VAL A 56 -34.47 -8.47 -30.50
C VAL A 56 -33.83 -9.49 -29.55
N LEU A 57 -34.33 -10.72 -29.49
CA LEU A 57 -33.76 -11.82 -28.71
C LEU A 57 -32.36 -12.19 -29.25
N SER A 58 -32.27 -12.55 -30.53
CA SER A 58 -31.00 -12.91 -31.16
C SER A 58 -29.95 -11.78 -31.13
N THR A 59 -30.35 -10.50 -31.19
CA THR A 59 -29.41 -9.38 -30.99
C THR A 59 -29.01 -9.16 -29.53
N ARG A 60 -29.88 -9.43 -28.55
CA ARG A 60 -29.52 -9.47 -27.12
C ARG A 60 -28.53 -10.60 -26.85
N GLU A 61 -28.77 -11.80 -27.36
CA GLU A 61 -27.88 -12.95 -27.21
C GLU A 61 -26.51 -12.70 -27.85
N ARG A 62 -26.46 -12.21 -29.09
CA ARG A 62 -25.20 -11.83 -29.76
C ARG A 62 -24.42 -10.76 -28.99
N ARG A 63 -25.09 -9.85 -28.28
CA ARG A 63 -24.45 -8.87 -27.37
C ARG A 63 -23.94 -9.55 -26.09
N GLN A 64 -24.69 -10.47 -25.49
CA GLN A 64 -24.25 -11.22 -24.32
C GLN A 64 -23.06 -12.14 -24.65
N ALA A 65 -23.09 -12.85 -25.77
CA ALA A 65 -21.99 -13.71 -26.24
C ALA A 65 -20.69 -12.91 -26.41
N LYS A 66 -20.74 -11.80 -27.16
CA LYS A 66 -19.59 -10.89 -27.32
C LYS A 66 -19.09 -10.31 -25.99
N SER A 67 -19.99 -10.07 -25.03
CA SER A 67 -19.62 -9.63 -23.67
C SER A 67 -18.90 -10.75 -22.88
N ARG A 68 -19.42 -11.99 -22.92
CA ARG A 68 -18.80 -13.18 -22.30
C ARG A 68 -17.43 -13.47 -22.93
N GLU A 69 -17.29 -13.38 -24.25
CA GLU A 69 -16.01 -13.51 -24.98
C GLU A 69 -15.00 -12.42 -24.61
N ALA A 70 -15.45 -11.17 -24.46
CA ALA A 70 -14.60 -10.07 -24.03
C ALA A 70 -14.14 -10.24 -22.57
N ALA A 71 -15.03 -10.71 -21.68
CA ALA A 71 -14.69 -11.05 -20.30
C ALA A 71 -13.71 -12.23 -20.22
N ALA A 72 -13.91 -13.28 -21.04
CA ALA A 72 -13.03 -14.44 -21.09
C ALA A 72 -11.64 -14.11 -21.66
N ARG A 73 -11.55 -13.27 -22.70
CA ARG A 73 -10.26 -12.76 -23.21
C ARG A 73 -9.53 -11.95 -22.15
N HIS A 74 -10.21 -11.00 -21.52
CA HIS A 74 -9.66 -10.21 -20.42
C HIS A 74 -9.19 -11.08 -19.23
N ALA A 75 -9.94 -12.14 -18.87
CA ALA A 75 -9.51 -13.07 -17.84
C ALA A 75 -8.18 -13.75 -18.22
N ARG A 76 -8.08 -14.31 -19.44
CA ARG A 76 -6.85 -14.93 -19.97
C ARG A 76 -5.67 -13.94 -20.00
N GLU A 77 -5.89 -12.70 -20.45
CA GLU A 77 -4.89 -11.63 -20.42
C GLU A 77 -4.37 -11.38 -19.00
N THR A 78 -5.25 -11.29 -18.00
CA THR A 78 -4.83 -11.04 -16.60
C THR A 78 -4.14 -12.25 -15.95
N VAL A 79 -4.51 -13.48 -16.31
CA VAL A 79 -3.79 -14.69 -15.88
C VAL A 79 -2.39 -14.73 -16.49
N HIS A 80 -2.28 -14.52 -17.81
CA HIS A 80 -0.99 -14.54 -18.50
C HIS A 80 -0.04 -13.44 -17.98
N ALA A 81 -0.55 -12.25 -17.67
CA ALA A 81 0.23 -11.19 -17.02
C ALA A 81 0.75 -11.61 -15.63
N ARG A 82 -0.09 -12.25 -14.80
CA ARG A 82 0.33 -12.80 -13.49
C ARG A 82 1.40 -13.89 -13.63
N GLU A 83 1.33 -14.71 -14.68
CA GLU A 83 2.32 -15.77 -14.96
C GLU A 83 3.66 -15.21 -15.45
N ARG A 84 3.64 -14.19 -16.32
CA ARG A 84 4.85 -13.45 -16.72
C ARG A 84 5.53 -12.80 -15.51
N TRP A 85 4.77 -12.06 -14.70
CA TRP A 85 5.29 -11.42 -13.49
C TRP A 85 5.88 -12.44 -12.50
N LYS A 86 5.21 -13.57 -12.23
CA LYS A 86 5.76 -14.67 -11.42
C LYS A 86 7.08 -15.20 -12.00
N SER A 87 7.19 -15.30 -13.33
CA SER A 87 8.37 -15.78 -14.03
C SER A 87 9.54 -14.78 -13.97
N ALA A 88 9.31 -13.51 -14.32
CA ALA A 88 10.30 -12.43 -14.25
C ALA A 88 10.83 -12.23 -12.82
N LYS A 89 9.94 -12.25 -11.82
CA LYS A 89 10.28 -12.23 -10.39
C LYS A 89 11.14 -13.44 -9.98
N ASN A 90 10.85 -14.63 -10.47
CA ASN A 90 11.67 -15.82 -10.21
C ASN A 90 13.06 -15.72 -10.86
N VAL A 91 13.18 -15.09 -12.04
CA VAL A 91 14.48 -14.78 -12.67
C VAL A 91 15.25 -13.77 -11.81
N ALA A 92 14.64 -12.65 -11.41
CA ALA A 92 15.27 -11.63 -10.57
C ALA A 92 15.74 -12.20 -9.20
N LYS A 93 14.96 -13.08 -8.59
CA LYS A 93 15.33 -13.79 -7.35
C LYS A 93 16.47 -14.81 -7.57
N LYS A 94 16.53 -15.49 -8.71
CA LYS A 94 17.67 -16.37 -9.05
C LYS A 94 18.95 -15.57 -9.33
N GLY A 95 18.83 -14.43 -10.03
CA GLY A 95 19.94 -13.53 -10.33
C GLY A 95 20.64 -13.02 -9.06
N THR A 96 19.86 -12.58 -8.06
CA THR A 96 20.42 -12.15 -6.77
C THR A 96 21.10 -13.27 -5.99
N MET A 97 20.51 -14.48 -5.95
CA MET A 97 21.15 -15.64 -5.32
C MET A 97 22.50 -15.98 -5.98
N GLY A 98 22.56 -16.01 -7.32
CA GLY A 98 23.81 -16.25 -8.06
C GLY A 98 24.87 -15.17 -7.84
N LEU A 99 24.48 -13.89 -7.87
CA LEU A 99 25.42 -12.78 -7.65
C LEU A 99 25.91 -12.72 -6.20
N GLN A 100 25.05 -13.01 -5.22
CA GLN A 100 25.43 -13.14 -3.81
C GLN A 100 26.39 -14.32 -3.59
N GLU A 101 26.23 -15.41 -4.34
CA GLU A 101 27.17 -16.53 -4.33
C GLU A 101 28.52 -16.17 -4.97
N GLN A 102 28.55 -15.42 -6.08
CA GLN A 102 29.80 -14.88 -6.65
C GLN A 102 30.51 -13.91 -5.71
N LEU A 103 29.78 -12.99 -5.06
CA LEU A 103 30.34 -12.03 -4.11
C LEU A 103 30.91 -12.73 -2.87
N SER A 104 30.17 -13.69 -2.30
CA SER A 104 30.69 -14.46 -1.16
C SER A 104 31.89 -15.33 -1.54
N ARG A 105 31.95 -15.91 -2.75
CA ARG A 105 33.12 -16.62 -3.27
C ARG A 105 34.35 -15.69 -3.44
N THR A 106 34.18 -14.46 -3.91
CA THR A 106 35.28 -13.50 -4.06
C THR A 106 35.84 -13.01 -2.72
N PHE A 107 34.99 -12.78 -1.72
CA PHE A 107 35.45 -12.33 -0.38
C PHE A 107 35.95 -13.47 0.55
N SER A 108 35.78 -14.75 0.18
CA SER A 108 36.22 -15.90 1.00
C SER A 108 37.66 -16.38 0.70
N ARG A 109 38.38 -15.75 -0.25
CA ARG A 109 39.64 -16.30 -0.79
C ARG A 109 40.93 -15.94 -0.01
N LYS A 110 40.96 -16.13 1.32
CA LYS A 110 42.24 -16.26 2.05
C LYS A 110 42.16 -17.03 3.39
N LYS A 111 42.16 -18.37 3.31
CA LYS A 111 42.64 -19.23 4.42
C LYS A 111 43.29 -20.51 3.88
N THR A 112 44.58 -20.67 4.09
CA THR A 112 45.39 -21.79 3.58
C THR A 112 45.64 -22.85 4.66
N VAL A 113 45.41 -24.10 4.28
CA VAL A 113 46.09 -25.34 4.75
C VAL A 113 46.06 -25.65 6.26
N ARG A 114 45.34 -26.75 6.62
CA ARG A 114 45.94 -28.04 7.03
C ARG A 114 44.87 -29.15 7.06
N GLN A 115 45.25 -30.36 6.65
CA GLN A 115 44.49 -31.60 6.87
C GLN A 115 44.77 -32.13 8.30
N PRO A 116 43.98 -33.11 8.78
CA PRO A 116 44.52 -34.47 8.85
C PRO A 116 43.55 -35.58 8.35
N GLU A 117 43.99 -36.84 8.44
CA GLU A 117 43.41 -38.06 7.86
C GLU A 117 42.47 -38.87 8.81
N PRO A 118 41.86 -40.00 8.38
CA PRO A 118 40.58 -40.51 8.94
C PRO A 118 40.68 -41.73 9.90
N LEU A 119 39.62 -42.58 9.94
CA LEU A 119 39.34 -43.75 10.81
C LEU A 119 38.73 -43.38 12.19
N LYS A 120 37.81 -44.15 12.82
CA LYS A 120 37.18 -45.45 12.48
C LYS A 120 35.75 -45.61 13.07
N VAL A 121 35.08 -46.67 12.59
CA VAL A 121 33.66 -47.13 12.69
C VAL A 121 33.11 -47.45 14.12
N LEU A 122 31.77 -47.65 14.21
CA LEU A 122 30.88 -48.08 15.33
C LEU A 122 30.40 -46.96 16.29
N GLY A 123 29.16 -47.00 16.84
CA GLY A 123 28.09 -48.03 16.79
C GLY A 123 26.66 -47.48 16.97
N LEU A 124 25.67 -48.37 17.16
CA LEU A 124 24.21 -48.10 17.02
C LEU A 124 23.44 -48.22 18.34
N ALA A 125 22.55 -47.26 18.68
CA ALA A 125 21.40 -47.46 19.60
C ALA A 125 20.35 -46.31 19.58
N LYS A 126 19.09 -46.65 19.91
CA LYS A 126 17.94 -45.82 20.36
C LYS A 126 17.12 -46.69 21.37
N PRO A 127 15.88 -46.36 21.80
CA PRO A 127 15.50 -45.34 22.80
C PRO A 127 14.61 -45.91 23.95
N GLY A 128 14.19 -45.07 24.90
CA GLY A 128 13.11 -45.30 25.89
C GLY A 128 12.89 -44.00 26.71
N THR A 129 11.69 -43.42 26.89
CA THR A 129 10.46 -43.85 27.62
C THR A 129 10.66 -43.97 29.15
N ASP A 130 9.84 -43.38 30.04
CA ASP A 130 8.77 -42.37 29.92
C ASP A 130 8.46 -41.78 31.33
N ASP A 131 7.26 -41.21 31.54
CA ASP A 131 6.58 -40.89 32.83
C ASP A 131 6.94 -39.62 33.65
N ALA A 132 6.13 -38.61 33.33
CA ALA A 132 5.59 -37.50 34.13
C ALA A 132 5.60 -37.54 35.68
N LEU A 133 5.74 -36.36 36.31
CA LEU A 133 4.65 -35.68 37.07
C LEU A 133 5.04 -34.26 37.57
N LEU A 134 4.04 -33.50 38.00
CA LEU A 134 4.03 -32.11 38.53
C LEU A 134 2.80 -31.95 39.46
N PRO A 135 2.60 -30.84 40.23
CA PRO A 135 3.50 -29.78 40.72
C PRO A 135 3.36 -29.56 42.26
N THR A 136 3.92 -28.48 42.84
CA THR A 136 3.19 -27.44 43.65
C THR A 136 4.13 -26.37 44.25
N ASP A 137 3.58 -25.21 44.63
CA ASP A 137 4.28 -23.99 45.08
C ASP A 137 4.13 -23.70 46.61
N THR A 138 4.62 -22.52 47.06
CA THR A 138 4.31 -21.79 48.33
C THR A 138 4.92 -22.29 49.66
N SER A 139 5.29 -21.45 50.65
CA SER A 139 5.36 -19.96 50.79
C SER A 139 6.26 -19.50 51.96
N ASN A 140 6.21 -18.18 52.30
CA ASN A 140 6.71 -17.45 53.49
C ASN A 140 8.08 -16.73 53.28
N ALA A 141 8.22 -15.39 53.37
CA ALA A 141 8.07 -14.44 54.51
C ALA A 141 9.30 -14.44 55.45
N THR A 142 9.84 -13.36 56.04
CA THR A 142 9.51 -11.91 56.18
C THR A 142 10.83 -11.14 56.57
N GLU A 143 11.03 -9.82 56.77
CA GLU A 143 10.30 -8.52 56.67
C GLU A 143 11.31 -7.32 56.72
N ASN A 144 10.86 -6.06 56.45
CA ASN A 144 11.34 -4.76 57.00
C ASN A 144 12.81 -4.27 56.75
N SER A 145 13.16 -2.97 56.81
CA SER A 145 12.41 -1.69 56.92
C SER A 145 13.20 -0.49 56.32
N GLY A 146 12.57 0.70 56.26
CA GLY A 146 12.93 1.81 55.36
C GLY A 146 14.05 2.80 55.73
N ALA A 147 14.40 3.64 54.76
CA ALA A 147 14.90 5.02 54.93
C ALA A 147 14.84 5.82 53.60
N ALA A 148 14.64 7.13 53.67
CA ALA A 148 14.80 8.09 52.56
C ALA A 148 15.73 9.22 53.03
N PRO A 149 16.44 9.99 52.16
CA PRO A 149 15.79 11.16 51.56
C PRO A 149 16.39 11.74 50.23
N LYS A 150 15.69 12.75 49.69
CA LYS A 150 16.18 13.90 48.88
C LYS A 150 16.87 13.64 47.52
N GLY A 151 16.38 14.32 46.49
CA GLY A 151 16.91 14.26 45.12
C GLY A 151 18.13 15.16 44.85
N LYS A 152 18.84 14.87 43.77
CA LYS A 152 19.87 15.71 43.15
C LYS A 152 19.50 16.02 41.69
N LYS A 153 19.95 17.17 41.17
CA LYS A 153 19.85 17.49 39.73
C LYS A 153 20.59 16.39 38.94
N LYS A 154 20.00 15.91 37.83
CA LYS A 154 20.72 15.05 36.88
C LYS A 154 21.76 15.90 36.14
N GLU A 155 23.03 15.53 36.26
CA GLU A 155 24.05 16.00 35.33
C GLU A 155 23.78 15.46 33.91
N PRO A 156 24.24 16.16 32.86
CA PRO A 156 24.20 15.64 31.51
C PRO A 156 25.11 14.41 31.38
N SER A 157 24.65 13.42 30.63
CA SER A 157 25.39 12.17 30.40
C SER A 157 26.75 12.42 29.73
N ASN A 158 27.72 11.53 29.96
CA ASN A 158 29.08 11.66 29.42
C ASN A 158 29.12 11.91 27.90
N LEU A 159 28.18 11.37 27.13
CA LEU A 159 28.11 11.58 25.68
C LEU A 159 27.77 13.04 25.28
N THR A 160 27.01 13.76 26.11
CA THR A 160 26.76 15.21 25.95
C THR A 160 27.98 16.03 26.30
N LYS A 161 28.71 15.66 27.38
CA LYS A 161 29.99 16.30 27.72
C LYS A 161 31.06 16.08 26.64
N MET A 162 31.03 14.91 26.00
CA MET A 162 31.89 14.52 24.86
C MET A 162 31.59 15.32 23.59
N LEU A 163 30.31 15.56 23.28
CA LEU A 163 29.92 16.40 22.13
C LEU A 163 30.37 17.86 22.33
N HIS A 164 30.14 18.41 23.52
CA HIS A 164 30.37 19.82 23.83
C HIS A 164 31.86 20.19 23.97
N SER A 165 32.75 19.20 24.17
CA SER A 165 34.20 19.39 24.19
C SER A 165 34.84 19.30 22.79
N LEU A 166 34.27 18.48 21.90
CA LEU A 166 34.66 18.42 20.48
C LEU A 166 34.24 19.68 19.68
N GLU A 167 33.20 20.39 20.15
CA GLU A 167 32.74 21.65 19.54
C GLU A 167 33.53 22.87 20.01
N SER A 168 34.27 22.77 21.14
CA SER A 168 35.07 23.89 21.69
C SER A 168 36.51 23.95 21.21
N ASP A 169 37.17 22.82 20.94
CA ASP A 169 38.58 22.81 20.49
C ASP A 169 38.89 21.61 19.57
N PRO A 170 39.10 21.82 18.25
CA PRO A 170 39.24 20.71 17.29
C PRO A 170 40.65 20.11 17.17
N ASN A 171 41.65 20.64 17.89
CA ASN A 171 43.08 20.32 17.70
C ASN A 171 43.84 19.95 18.99
N SER A 172 43.17 19.79 20.14
CA SER A 172 43.85 19.34 21.37
C SER A 172 44.26 17.86 21.24
N HIS A 173 45.53 17.56 21.55
CA HIS A 173 46.16 16.30 21.13
C HIS A 173 46.79 15.50 22.29
N GLU A 174 46.07 15.40 23.41
CA GLU A 174 46.46 14.58 24.57
C GLU A 174 45.73 13.23 24.58
N GLY A 175 46.51 12.16 24.73
CA GLY A 175 45.98 10.79 24.84
C GLY A 175 45.74 10.40 26.29
N PHE A 176 44.62 9.72 26.56
CA PHE A 176 44.32 9.12 27.87
C PHE A 176 44.42 7.60 27.80
N ASP A 177 45.43 7.04 28.46
CA ASP A 177 45.39 5.64 28.91
C ASP A 177 44.54 5.52 30.18
N MET A 178 43.92 4.36 30.38
CA MET A 178 43.16 4.05 31.59
C MET A 178 43.25 2.56 31.88
N GLU A 179 44.02 2.20 32.92
CA GLU A 179 44.16 0.81 33.36
C GLU A 179 42.84 0.25 33.89
N ILE A 180 42.55 -1.02 33.59
CA ILE A 180 41.31 -1.69 34.00
C ILE A 180 41.64 -2.83 34.99
N GLY A 181 41.57 -2.50 36.27
CA GLY A 181 40.94 -3.41 37.24
C GLY A 181 39.42 -3.31 37.09
N ASP A 182 38.62 -4.35 37.33
CA ASP A 182 38.89 -5.52 38.16
C ASP A 182 38.21 -6.81 37.61
N LYS A 183 38.23 -7.89 38.38
CA LYS A 183 37.80 -9.24 37.98
C LYS A 183 36.28 -9.43 38.05
N ASN A 184 35.82 -10.41 37.27
CA ASN A 184 34.45 -10.97 37.22
C ASN A 184 33.37 -10.16 36.48
N ILE A 185 33.30 -10.35 35.16
CA ILE A 185 32.12 -10.92 34.48
C ILE A 185 32.58 -11.57 33.17
N LYS A 186 32.30 -12.86 32.98
CA LYS A 186 32.53 -13.60 31.72
C LYS A 186 31.41 -14.61 31.48
N LYS A 187 30.44 -14.26 30.63
CA LYS A 187 29.73 -15.21 29.76
C LYS A 187 28.97 -14.46 28.64
N GLN A 188 29.17 -14.95 27.42
CA GLN A 188 28.32 -14.78 26.22
C GLN A 188 28.02 -13.35 25.71
N MET A 189 28.99 -12.76 25.01
CA MET A 189 28.73 -12.05 23.75
C MET A 189 29.79 -12.49 22.69
N PRO A 190 29.45 -12.54 21.39
CA PRO A 190 30.43 -12.76 20.33
C PRO A 190 31.38 -11.54 20.24
N LYS A 191 32.68 -11.79 20.11
CA LYS A 191 33.72 -10.74 20.15
C LYS A 191 33.67 -9.82 18.91
N GLY A 192 32.89 -8.74 18.99
CA GLY A 192 33.06 -7.58 18.11
C GLY A 192 34.43 -6.93 18.33
N LYS A 193 35.10 -6.52 17.25
CA LYS A 193 36.38 -5.81 17.35
C LYS A 193 36.14 -4.39 17.86
N GLN A 194 36.85 -4.01 18.93
CA GLN A 194 36.86 -2.67 19.48
C GLN A 194 37.65 -1.75 18.52
N LEU A 195 36.99 -0.75 17.93
CA LEU A 195 37.55 0.12 16.88
C LEU A 195 38.26 1.33 17.52
N HIS A 196 39.56 1.19 17.79
CA HIS A 196 40.36 2.14 18.57
C HIS A 196 40.93 3.34 17.80
N THR A 197 40.32 3.77 16.68
CA THR A 197 40.79 4.99 15.99
C THR A 197 39.71 5.63 15.13
N HIS A 198 39.68 6.97 15.11
CA HIS A 198 38.76 7.78 14.31
C HIS A 198 38.70 7.32 12.83
N SER A 199 39.87 7.11 12.20
CA SER A 199 39.98 6.59 10.82
C SER A 199 39.35 5.19 10.62
N GLN A 200 39.40 4.31 11.64
CA GLN A 200 38.77 2.98 11.56
C GLN A 200 37.25 3.07 11.65
N ILE A 201 36.72 3.95 12.50
CA ILE A 201 35.28 4.24 12.61
C ILE A 201 34.76 4.83 11.29
N PHE A 202 35.48 5.79 10.70
CA PHE A 202 35.13 6.36 9.40
C PHE A 202 35.20 5.34 8.26
N LYS A 203 36.23 4.49 8.19
CA LYS A 203 36.28 3.39 7.20
C LYS A 203 35.16 2.37 7.38
N TYR A 204 34.75 2.07 8.62
CA TYR A 204 33.60 1.22 8.88
C TYR A 204 32.29 1.88 8.46
N ALA A 205 32.08 3.16 8.79
CA ALA A 205 30.89 3.91 8.39
C ALA A 205 30.78 4.05 6.86
N TYR A 206 31.86 4.40 6.16
CA TYR A 206 31.91 4.43 4.69
C TYR A 206 31.66 3.04 4.09
N GLY A 207 32.30 1.99 4.60
CA GLY A 207 32.08 0.63 4.10
C GLY A 207 30.66 0.09 4.34
N GLN A 208 29.93 0.60 5.35
CA GLN A 208 28.52 0.31 5.53
C GLN A 208 27.63 1.18 4.63
N LEU A 209 27.96 2.46 4.40
CA LEU A 209 27.27 3.33 3.45
C LEU A 209 27.43 2.88 2.00
N GLU A 210 28.60 2.36 1.62
CA GLU A 210 28.83 1.74 0.31
C GLU A 210 28.05 0.43 0.15
N LYS A 211 27.99 -0.41 1.19
CA LYS A 211 27.11 -1.58 1.19
C LYS A 211 25.65 -1.20 1.09
N GLU A 212 25.20 -0.15 1.79
CA GLU A 212 23.81 0.31 1.71
C GLU A 212 23.50 0.90 0.33
N LYS A 213 24.41 1.69 -0.28
CA LYS A 213 24.29 2.18 -1.66
C LYS A 213 24.30 1.05 -2.71
N ALA A 214 25.22 0.09 -2.59
CA ALA A 214 25.27 -1.07 -3.48
C ALA A 214 24.00 -1.92 -3.36
N MET A 215 23.50 -2.11 -2.13
CA MET A 215 22.23 -2.79 -1.87
C MET A 215 21.02 -1.98 -2.33
N GLN A 216 21.05 -0.64 -2.31
CA GLN A 216 20.02 0.23 -2.91
C GLN A 216 20.01 0.09 -4.44
N GLN A 217 21.19 0.08 -5.07
CA GLN A 217 21.31 -0.06 -6.51
C GLN A 217 20.91 -1.47 -6.98
N GLN A 218 21.32 -2.52 -6.28
CA GLN A 218 20.87 -3.89 -6.52
C GLN A 218 19.38 -4.08 -6.21
N ASN A 219 18.81 -3.34 -5.25
CA ASN A 219 17.36 -3.31 -5.05
C ASN A 219 16.63 -2.60 -6.18
N LYS A 220 17.26 -1.73 -6.99
CA LYS A 220 16.57 -1.01 -8.07
C LYS A 220 16.00 -1.99 -9.10
N ASP A 221 16.79 -2.98 -9.49
CA ASP A 221 16.40 -4.05 -10.42
C ASP A 221 15.37 -5.02 -9.80
N LEU A 222 15.32 -5.09 -8.46
CA LEU A 222 14.34 -5.86 -7.68
C LEU A 222 13.08 -5.08 -7.32
N THR A 223 13.04 -3.75 -7.53
CA THR A 223 11.81 -2.98 -7.37
C THR A 223 10.77 -3.49 -8.36
N PHE A 224 9.50 -3.28 -8.05
CA PHE A 224 8.45 -3.61 -9.00
C PHE A 224 8.62 -2.81 -10.31
N SER A 225 9.05 -1.55 -10.23
CA SER A 225 9.39 -0.75 -11.41
C SER A 225 10.50 -1.40 -12.26
N GLY A 226 11.53 -1.95 -11.63
CA GLY A 226 12.56 -2.76 -12.28
C GLY A 226 11.98 -3.99 -12.97
N VAL A 227 11.33 -4.89 -12.22
CA VAL A 227 10.76 -6.14 -12.74
C VAL A 227 9.72 -5.91 -13.84
N ILE A 228 8.91 -4.84 -13.76
CA ILE A 228 7.96 -4.47 -14.82
C ILE A 228 8.65 -3.90 -16.05
N SER A 229 9.68 -3.05 -15.90
CA SER A 229 10.44 -2.54 -17.05
C SER A 229 11.14 -3.66 -17.83
N MET A 230 11.55 -4.75 -17.16
CA MET A 230 12.09 -5.95 -17.78
C MET A 230 11.05 -6.80 -18.54
N ASP A 231 9.78 -6.81 -18.12
CA ASP A 231 8.71 -7.65 -18.72
C ASP A 231 7.89 -6.91 -19.79
N THR A 232 7.66 -5.60 -19.61
CA THR A 232 6.82 -4.78 -20.49
C THR A 232 7.60 -3.86 -21.44
N GLY A 233 8.92 -3.72 -21.25
CA GLY A 233 9.77 -2.80 -22.00
C GLY A 233 9.41 -1.32 -21.84
N SER A 234 8.52 -0.98 -20.89
CA SER A 234 8.04 0.36 -20.67
C SER A 234 9.00 1.17 -19.79
N GLU A 235 9.22 2.45 -20.16
CA GLU A 235 10.01 3.36 -19.35
C GLU A 235 9.45 3.48 -17.93
N ILE A 236 10.34 3.46 -16.94
CA ILE A 236 9.98 3.64 -15.53
C ILE A 236 9.35 5.03 -15.38
N ARG A 237 8.03 5.07 -15.14
CA ARG A 237 7.30 6.31 -14.85
C ARG A 237 7.79 6.89 -13.52
N THR A 238 8.79 7.77 -13.59
CA THR A 238 9.28 8.53 -12.46
C THR A 238 8.15 9.37 -11.88
N ARG A 239 7.66 8.99 -10.69
CA ARG A 239 6.62 9.73 -9.97
C ARG A 239 7.14 11.16 -9.72
N PRO A 240 6.37 12.22 -10.01
CA PRO A 240 6.86 13.58 -9.86
C PRO A 240 7.13 13.86 -8.37
N PRO A 241 8.37 14.23 -7.97
CA PRO A 241 8.70 14.41 -6.57
C PRO A 241 7.86 15.54 -5.95
N ILE A 242 7.23 15.25 -4.82
CA ILE A 242 6.49 16.23 -4.01
C ILE A 242 7.28 16.53 -2.75
N GLU A 243 7.73 17.76 -2.62
CA GLU A 243 8.21 18.38 -1.39
C GLU A 243 7.06 19.20 -0.77
N VAL A 244 6.85 19.07 0.54
CA VAL A 244 5.87 19.88 1.28
C VAL A 244 6.58 20.69 2.35
N ALA A 245 6.60 22.01 2.21
CA ALA A 245 7.04 22.94 3.24
C ALA A 245 5.85 23.57 3.95
N PHE A 246 6.01 23.88 5.23
CA PHE A 246 5.03 24.60 6.02
C PHE A 246 5.75 25.67 6.84
N LYS A 247 5.17 26.87 6.90
CA LYS A 247 5.71 28.05 7.61
C LYS A 247 4.63 28.64 8.49
N ASP A 248 4.94 28.77 9.78
CA ASP A 248 4.15 29.40 10.84
C ASP A 248 2.72 28.85 10.96
N LEU A 249 2.56 27.58 10.59
CA LEU A 249 1.28 26.89 10.47
C LEU A 249 0.58 26.87 11.83
N THR A 250 -0.52 27.61 11.89
CA THR A 250 -1.29 27.87 13.10
C THR A 250 -2.75 27.57 12.82
N LEU A 251 -3.36 26.70 13.62
CA LEU A 251 -4.76 26.28 13.45
C LEU A 251 -5.56 26.71 14.66
N THR A 252 -6.63 27.46 14.43
CA THR A 252 -7.56 27.91 15.47
C THR A 252 -8.94 27.33 15.21
N LEU A 253 -9.52 26.61 16.18
CA LEU A 253 -10.87 26.07 16.09
C LEU A 253 -11.90 27.21 16.08
N LYS A 254 -12.78 27.26 15.07
CA LYS A 254 -13.82 28.29 14.97
C LYS A 254 -14.83 28.13 16.12
N GLY A 255 -15.45 29.24 16.54
CA GLY A 255 -16.38 29.30 17.67
C GLY A 255 -15.72 29.27 19.06
N LYS A 256 -14.72 28.40 19.30
CA LYS A 256 -14.02 28.31 20.60
C LYS A 256 -12.71 29.09 20.69
N ASN A 257 -12.22 29.67 19.59
CA ASN A 257 -10.93 30.37 19.47
C ASN A 257 -9.70 29.62 20.04
N LYS A 258 -9.80 28.30 20.23
CA LYS A 258 -8.73 27.46 20.77
C LYS A 258 -7.71 27.14 19.68
N HIS A 259 -6.47 27.55 19.88
CA HIS A 259 -5.36 27.11 19.04
C HIS A 259 -5.11 25.60 19.23
N LEU A 260 -5.16 24.84 18.14
CA LEU A 260 -4.85 23.42 18.05
C LEU A 260 -3.38 23.19 17.66
N LEU A 261 -2.85 24.05 16.79
CA LEU A 261 -1.42 24.14 16.43
C LEU A 261 -0.99 25.61 16.49
N ARG A 262 0.29 25.87 16.80
CA ARG A 262 0.88 27.20 16.90
C ARG A 262 2.24 27.23 16.21
N CYS A 263 2.42 28.15 15.26
CA CYS A 263 3.70 28.47 14.60
C CYS A 263 4.52 27.24 14.15
N VAL A 264 3.87 26.22 13.59
CA VAL A 264 4.55 24.99 13.18
C VAL A 264 5.26 25.24 11.84
N THR A 265 6.57 25.08 11.81
CA THR A 265 7.44 25.34 10.63
C THR A 265 8.34 24.14 10.35
N GLY A 266 8.55 23.80 9.08
CA GLY A 266 9.34 22.64 8.68
C GLY A 266 9.16 22.24 7.21
N LYS A 267 9.79 21.13 6.81
CA LYS A 267 9.74 20.63 5.43
C LYS A 267 9.84 19.10 5.38
N ILE A 268 9.04 18.48 4.51
CA ILE A 268 8.98 17.04 4.29
C ILE A 268 9.48 16.74 2.87
N MET A 269 10.51 15.91 2.75
CA MET A 269 11.22 15.68 1.50
C MET A 269 10.74 14.40 0.80
N PRO A 270 10.69 14.38 -0.55
CA PRO A 270 10.64 13.13 -1.31
C PRO A 270 11.88 12.27 -1.01
N GLY A 271 11.78 10.96 -1.21
CA GLY A 271 12.88 10.03 -0.90
C GLY A 271 13.03 9.68 0.59
N ARG A 272 12.10 10.12 1.46
CA ARG A 272 12.23 9.99 2.93
C ARG A 272 10.92 9.56 3.59
N VAL A 273 11.08 8.92 4.75
CA VAL A 273 10.00 8.64 5.71
C VAL A 273 10.16 9.60 6.88
N SER A 274 9.20 10.50 7.06
CA SER A 274 9.15 11.48 8.15
C SER A 274 8.10 11.05 9.18
N VAL A 275 8.47 11.05 10.46
CA VAL A 275 7.61 10.56 11.55
C VAL A 275 7.24 11.69 12.50
N VAL A 276 5.95 11.86 12.74
CA VAL A 276 5.38 12.83 13.68
C VAL A 276 5.03 12.08 14.96
N MET A 277 5.73 12.40 16.06
CA MET A 277 5.55 11.75 17.37
C MET A 277 5.17 12.77 18.44
N GLY A 278 4.47 12.32 19.47
CA GLY A 278 4.04 13.13 20.60
C GLY A 278 2.84 12.53 21.34
N PRO A 279 2.57 12.97 22.57
CA PRO A 279 1.46 12.44 23.38
C PRO A 279 0.08 12.67 22.74
N SER A 280 -0.92 11.97 23.24
CA SER A 280 -2.32 12.07 22.80
C SER A 280 -2.83 13.52 22.96
N GLY A 281 -3.74 13.96 22.08
CA GLY A 281 -4.33 15.31 22.15
C GLY A 281 -3.44 16.48 21.67
N THR A 282 -2.17 16.24 21.32
CA THR A 282 -1.23 17.28 20.81
C THR A 282 -1.52 17.80 19.40
N GLY A 283 -2.56 17.29 18.73
CA GLY A 283 -2.93 17.72 17.37
C GLY A 283 -2.21 17.01 16.23
N LYS A 284 -1.60 15.83 16.45
CA LYS A 284 -0.91 15.02 15.43
C LYS A 284 -1.77 14.78 14.17
N THR A 285 -2.96 14.21 14.35
CA THR A 285 -4.00 14.03 13.31
C THR A 285 -4.40 15.35 12.65
N THR A 286 -4.52 16.43 13.44
CA THR A 286 -4.86 17.77 12.95
C THR A 286 -3.78 18.34 12.04
N PHE A 287 -2.50 18.10 12.35
CA PHE A 287 -1.36 18.47 11.53
C PHE A 287 -1.33 17.70 10.20
N LEU A 288 -1.48 16.36 10.23
CA LEU A 288 -1.59 15.57 8.99
C LEU A 288 -2.78 16.00 8.14
N SER A 289 -3.93 16.28 8.77
CA SER A 289 -5.12 16.75 8.08
C SER A 289 -4.92 18.14 7.47
N ALA A 290 -4.13 19.02 8.11
CA ALA A 290 -3.83 20.34 7.60
C ALA A 290 -2.88 20.29 6.40
N LEU A 291 -1.81 19.49 6.50
CA LEU A 291 -0.94 19.19 5.36
C LEU A 291 -1.76 18.64 4.18
N ALA A 292 -2.66 17.68 4.43
CA ALA A 292 -3.51 17.08 3.41
C ALA A 292 -4.64 17.99 2.87
N GLY A 293 -4.78 19.23 3.37
CA GLY A 293 -5.86 20.14 2.98
C GLY A 293 -7.27 19.67 3.37
N LYS A 294 -7.38 18.79 4.38
CA LYS A 294 -8.64 18.17 4.84
C LYS A 294 -9.26 18.83 6.08
N VAL A 295 -8.62 19.86 6.65
CA VAL A 295 -9.13 20.54 7.87
C VAL A 295 -10.42 21.31 7.60
N THR A 296 -11.49 20.86 8.25
CA THR A 296 -12.77 21.58 8.38
C THR A 296 -12.85 22.28 9.75
N GLY A 297 -13.83 23.19 9.92
CA GLY A 297 -14.12 23.81 11.22
C GLY A 297 -13.05 24.74 11.83
N CYS A 298 -11.87 24.89 11.22
CA CYS A 298 -10.78 25.71 11.73
C CYS A 298 -10.48 26.90 10.80
N THR A 299 -9.77 27.88 11.35
CA THR A 299 -9.09 28.96 10.61
C THR A 299 -7.60 28.65 10.61
N MET A 300 -6.98 28.62 9.42
CA MET A 300 -5.55 28.42 9.24
C MET A 300 -4.84 29.78 9.07
N ARG A 301 -3.69 29.94 9.72
CA ARG A 301 -2.70 31.00 9.50
C ARG A 301 -1.34 30.35 9.21
N GLY A 302 -0.40 31.14 8.70
CA GLY A 302 0.83 30.62 8.10
C GLY A 302 0.59 30.19 6.64
N SER A 303 1.51 29.40 6.08
CA SER A 303 1.42 28.92 4.70
C SER A 303 1.93 27.49 4.56
N ILE A 304 1.39 26.80 3.55
CA ILE A 304 1.90 25.52 3.04
C ILE A 304 2.40 25.80 1.62
N LEU A 305 3.54 25.22 1.26
CA LEU A 305 4.15 25.33 -0.07
C LEU A 305 4.44 23.94 -0.62
N ILE A 306 4.15 23.73 -1.90
CA ILE A 306 4.40 22.48 -2.63
C ILE A 306 5.48 22.77 -3.66
N ASN A 307 6.59 22.02 -3.62
CA ASN A 307 7.77 22.26 -4.45
C ASN A 307 8.21 23.75 -4.48
N GLY A 308 8.18 24.39 -3.30
CA GLY A 308 8.53 25.80 -3.12
C GLY A 308 7.45 26.83 -3.49
N LYS A 309 6.30 26.42 -4.03
CA LYS A 309 5.24 27.32 -4.50
C LYS A 309 4.01 27.33 -3.60
N HIS A 310 3.29 28.46 -3.55
CA HIS A 310 2.00 28.59 -2.88
C HIS A 310 0.84 28.03 -3.73
N GLU A 311 0.85 26.72 -3.99
CA GLU A 311 -0.19 26.01 -4.73
C GLU A 311 -1.15 25.25 -3.78
N SER A 312 -2.44 25.19 -4.14
CA SER A 312 -3.42 24.42 -3.36
C SER A 312 -3.16 22.92 -3.50
N ILE A 313 -3.07 22.22 -2.36
CA ILE A 313 -2.86 20.76 -2.35
C ILE A 313 -4.02 19.97 -2.99
N HIS A 314 -5.19 20.60 -3.17
CA HIS A 314 -6.30 20.00 -3.90
C HIS A 314 -5.93 19.67 -5.36
N SER A 315 -5.08 20.48 -6.01
CA SER A 315 -4.57 20.23 -7.36
C SER A 315 -3.82 18.90 -7.45
N TYR A 316 -3.14 18.52 -6.37
CA TYR A 316 -2.31 17.32 -6.26
C TYR A 316 -3.07 16.09 -5.74
N LYS A 317 -4.37 16.20 -5.43
CA LYS A 317 -5.22 15.11 -4.88
C LYS A 317 -5.18 13.80 -5.67
N LYS A 318 -4.87 13.83 -6.97
CA LYS A 318 -4.72 12.63 -7.82
C LYS A 318 -3.45 11.81 -7.55
N ILE A 319 -2.45 12.38 -6.88
CA ILE A 319 -1.13 11.76 -6.60
C ILE A 319 -0.73 11.87 -5.11
N ILE A 320 -1.70 12.16 -4.25
CA ILE A 320 -1.54 12.19 -2.79
C ILE A 320 -2.44 11.13 -2.17
N GLY A 321 -1.83 10.17 -1.47
CA GLY A 321 -2.55 9.19 -0.65
C GLY A 321 -2.71 9.70 0.78
N PHE A 322 -3.84 9.39 1.42
CA PHE A 322 -4.09 9.68 2.83
C PHE A 322 -4.81 8.52 3.51
N VAL A 323 -4.10 7.82 4.40
CA VAL A 323 -4.64 6.74 5.23
C VAL A 323 -5.13 7.36 6.56
N PRO A 324 -6.43 7.34 6.86
CA PRO A 324 -6.96 7.80 8.14
C PRO A 324 -6.66 6.81 9.28
N GLN A 325 -6.91 7.25 10.53
CA GLN A 325 -6.76 6.40 11.72
C GLN A 325 -7.75 5.21 11.68
N ASP A 326 -8.99 5.46 11.24
CA ASP A 326 -10.03 4.45 11.02
C ASP A 326 -9.82 3.60 9.75
N ASP A 327 -10.20 2.33 9.80
CA ASP A 327 -10.07 1.41 8.66
C ASP A 327 -11.29 1.42 7.73
N ILE A 328 -11.30 2.37 6.79
CA ILE A 328 -12.36 2.55 5.80
C ILE A 328 -12.14 1.59 4.62
N VAL A 329 -12.75 0.40 4.69
CA VAL A 329 -12.63 -0.69 3.71
C VAL A 329 -13.99 -1.35 3.42
N HIS A 330 -14.19 -1.93 2.23
CA HIS A 330 -15.44 -2.62 1.89
C HIS A 330 -15.45 -4.05 2.45
N GLY A 331 -16.11 -4.24 3.59
CA GLY A 331 -16.21 -5.54 4.29
C GLY A 331 -16.84 -6.69 3.50
N ASN A 332 -17.73 -6.37 2.55
CA ASN A 332 -18.42 -7.35 1.69
C ASN A 332 -17.60 -7.82 0.47
N LEU A 333 -16.39 -7.27 0.28
CA LEU A 333 -15.48 -7.64 -0.82
C LEU A 333 -14.24 -8.36 -0.27
N THR A 334 -13.58 -9.12 -1.13
CA THR A 334 -12.26 -9.70 -0.83
C THR A 334 -11.15 -8.64 -0.76
N VAL A 335 -9.97 -9.03 -0.28
CA VAL A 335 -8.79 -8.14 -0.27
C VAL A 335 -8.34 -7.78 -1.69
N GLU A 336 -8.32 -8.73 -2.64
CA GLU A 336 -8.01 -8.42 -4.04
C GLU A 336 -9.04 -7.46 -4.62
N GLU A 337 -10.34 -7.71 -4.42
CA GLU A 337 -11.40 -6.86 -4.98
C GLU A 337 -11.37 -5.43 -4.45
N ASN A 338 -11.11 -5.23 -3.15
CA ASN A 338 -10.93 -3.89 -2.56
C ASN A 338 -9.81 -3.12 -3.28
N LEU A 339 -8.63 -3.74 -3.40
CA LEU A 339 -7.46 -3.13 -4.02
C LEU A 339 -7.66 -2.93 -5.53
N ARG A 340 -8.27 -3.90 -6.22
CA ARG A 340 -8.55 -3.88 -7.67
C ARG A 340 -9.65 -2.90 -8.04
N PHE A 341 -10.64 -2.68 -7.18
CA PHE A 341 -11.61 -1.60 -7.32
C PHE A 341 -10.90 -0.24 -7.24
N SER A 342 -10.09 -0.02 -6.20
CA SER A 342 -9.29 1.20 -6.05
C SER A 342 -8.36 1.46 -7.23
N ALA A 343 -7.66 0.42 -7.72
CA ALA A 343 -6.80 0.47 -8.89
C ALA A 343 -7.56 0.93 -10.15
N ARG A 344 -8.75 0.37 -10.39
CA ARG A 344 -9.57 0.72 -11.56
C ARG A 344 -10.09 2.16 -11.49
N CYS A 345 -10.39 2.67 -10.30
CA CYS A 345 -10.89 4.02 -10.09
C CYS A 345 -9.79 5.10 -10.04
N ARG A 346 -8.56 4.77 -9.61
CA ARG A 346 -7.49 5.77 -9.38
C ARG A 346 -6.34 5.73 -10.39
N LEU A 347 -5.99 4.56 -10.95
CA LEU A 347 -4.96 4.48 -12.00
C LEU A 347 -5.49 5.01 -13.33
N SER A 348 -4.63 5.68 -14.11
CA SER A 348 -4.96 6.32 -15.39
C SER A 348 -5.82 5.45 -16.32
N ALA A 349 -6.82 6.05 -16.99
CA ALA A 349 -7.70 5.35 -17.91
C ALA A 349 -6.93 4.67 -19.07
N ASN A 350 -5.82 5.27 -19.49
CA ASN A 350 -5.00 4.80 -20.61
C ASN A 350 -4.03 3.66 -20.23
N MET A 351 -3.93 3.30 -18.95
CA MET A 351 -3.10 2.17 -18.50
C MET A 351 -3.84 0.85 -18.79
N PRO A 352 -3.20 -0.12 -19.50
CA PRO A 352 -3.77 -1.43 -19.76
C PRO A 352 -4.30 -2.14 -18.51
N LYS A 353 -5.37 -2.93 -18.70
CA LYS A 353 -5.98 -3.74 -17.65
C LYS A 353 -5.02 -4.76 -16.99
N PRO A 354 -4.14 -5.48 -17.71
CA PRO A 354 -3.14 -6.34 -17.06
C PRO A 354 -2.21 -5.56 -16.13
N ASP A 355 -1.67 -4.42 -16.57
CA ASP A 355 -0.75 -3.57 -15.79
C ASP A 355 -1.39 -3.12 -14.47
N LYS A 356 -2.69 -2.77 -14.48
CA LYS A 356 -3.45 -2.45 -13.27
C LYS A 356 -3.56 -3.63 -12.30
N VAL A 357 -3.60 -4.87 -12.80
CA VAL A 357 -3.57 -6.08 -11.94
C VAL A 357 -2.16 -6.29 -11.38
N LEU A 358 -1.11 -6.00 -12.14
CA LEU A 358 0.27 -6.08 -11.65
C LEU A 358 0.55 -5.06 -10.53
N VAL A 359 0.03 -3.83 -10.62
CA VAL A 359 0.12 -2.83 -9.54
C VAL A 359 -0.61 -3.30 -8.27
N VAL A 360 -1.75 -3.99 -8.40
CA VAL A 360 -2.45 -4.61 -7.25
C VAL A 360 -1.61 -5.74 -6.64
N GLU A 361 -1.04 -6.62 -7.47
CA GLU A 361 -0.18 -7.72 -7.05
C GLU A 361 1.06 -7.21 -6.29
N ARG A 362 1.69 -6.10 -6.72
CA ARG A 362 2.76 -5.41 -5.97
C ARG A 362 2.34 -5.10 -4.54
N VAL A 363 1.18 -4.48 -4.39
CA VAL A 363 0.74 -3.93 -3.11
C VAL A 363 0.31 -5.05 -2.16
N ILE A 364 -0.35 -6.10 -2.69
CA ILE A 364 -0.64 -7.33 -1.95
C ILE A 364 0.66 -7.97 -1.44
N GLU A 365 1.71 -8.06 -2.28
CA GLU A 365 2.99 -8.62 -1.84
C GLU A 365 3.75 -7.73 -0.85
N SER A 366 3.88 -6.44 -1.16
CA SER A 366 4.68 -5.50 -0.34
C SER A 366 4.18 -5.42 1.10
N LEU A 367 2.87 -5.57 1.28
CA LEU A 367 2.19 -5.54 2.57
C LEU A 367 1.98 -6.93 3.21
N GLY A 368 2.39 -8.02 2.56
CA GLY A 368 2.24 -9.38 3.09
C GLY A 368 0.79 -9.83 3.23
N LEU A 369 -0.02 -9.60 2.19
CA LEU A 369 -1.44 -9.91 2.13
C LEU A 369 -1.77 -11.13 1.24
N GLN A 370 -0.77 -11.79 0.63
CA GLN A 370 -0.97 -12.90 -0.32
C GLN A 370 -1.81 -14.05 0.26
N ALA A 371 -1.64 -14.38 1.53
CA ALA A 371 -2.37 -15.48 2.18
C ALA A 371 -3.85 -15.15 2.49
N VAL A 372 -4.29 -13.90 2.25
CA VAL A 372 -5.66 -13.43 2.49
C VAL A 372 -6.24 -12.66 1.28
N SER A 373 -5.62 -12.74 0.09
CA SER A 373 -6.07 -12.05 -1.12
C SER A 373 -7.55 -12.32 -1.44
N ASP A 374 -7.93 -13.58 -1.39
CA ASP A 374 -9.26 -14.09 -1.74
C ASP A 374 -10.19 -14.16 -0.51
N SER A 375 -9.73 -13.69 0.65
CA SER A 375 -10.53 -13.64 1.88
C SER A 375 -11.39 -12.38 1.95
N LEU A 376 -12.65 -12.53 2.38
CA LEU A 376 -13.53 -11.39 2.66
C LEU A 376 -12.98 -10.53 3.81
N VAL A 377 -13.03 -9.21 3.64
CA VAL A 377 -12.56 -8.26 4.65
C VAL A 377 -13.42 -8.29 5.92
N GLY A 378 -14.70 -8.65 5.79
CA GLY A 378 -15.66 -8.79 6.89
C GLY A 378 -16.30 -7.46 7.30
N THR A 379 -17.54 -7.52 7.76
CA THR A 379 -18.27 -6.39 8.36
C THR A 379 -18.16 -6.42 9.89
N VAL A 380 -19.04 -5.71 10.60
CA VAL A 380 -19.22 -5.87 12.06
C VAL A 380 -20.00 -7.16 12.36
N GLU A 381 -20.97 -7.50 11.51
CA GLU A 381 -21.84 -8.68 11.63
C GLU A 381 -21.13 -9.97 11.18
N LYS A 382 -20.33 -9.90 10.11
CA LYS A 382 -19.68 -11.05 9.48
C LYS A 382 -18.16 -10.94 9.62
N ARG A 383 -17.59 -11.78 10.50
CA ARG A 383 -16.14 -11.89 10.70
C ARG A 383 -15.41 -12.19 9.38
N GLY A 384 -14.29 -11.50 9.16
CA GLY A 384 -13.38 -11.72 8.03
C GLY A 384 -11.93 -11.71 8.50
N ILE A 385 -11.04 -11.05 7.74
CA ILE A 385 -9.63 -10.86 8.09
C ILE A 385 -9.43 -10.17 9.46
N SER A 386 -8.24 -10.34 10.05
CA SER A 386 -7.89 -9.71 11.33
C SER A 386 -7.76 -8.18 11.23
N GLY A 387 -7.88 -7.47 12.36
CA GLY A 387 -7.68 -6.02 12.40
C GLY A 387 -6.33 -5.58 11.81
N GLY A 388 -5.24 -6.28 12.13
CA GLY A 388 -3.92 -5.97 11.58
C GLY A 388 -3.69 -6.38 10.12
N GLN A 389 -4.57 -7.23 9.55
CA GLN A 389 -4.66 -7.41 8.10
C GLN A 389 -5.48 -6.26 7.49
N ARG A 390 -6.62 -5.89 8.11
CA ARG A 390 -7.50 -4.79 7.69
C ARG A 390 -6.77 -3.43 7.63
N LYS A 391 -5.97 -3.09 8.63
CA LYS A 391 -5.11 -1.90 8.68
C LYS A 391 -4.12 -1.86 7.52
N ARG A 392 -3.55 -3.02 7.15
CA ARG A 392 -2.69 -3.15 5.96
C ARG A 392 -3.48 -3.03 4.65
N VAL A 393 -4.71 -3.53 4.55
CA VAL A 393 -5.58 -3.30 3.37
C VAL A 393 -5.91 -1.81 3.20
N ASN A 394 -6.20 -1.09 4.30
CA ASN A 394 -6.44 0.36 4.30
C ASN A 394 -5.21 1.13 3.75
N VAL A 395 -4.00 0.80 4.21
CA VAL A 395 -2.76 1.36 3.60
C VAL A 395 -2.61 0.97 2.13
N GLY A 396 -2.94 -0.28 1.79
CA GLY A 396 -2.87 -0.80 0.42
C GLY A 396 -3.77 -0.06 -0.57
N LEU A 397 -4.97 0.36 -0.14
CA LEU A 397 -5.86 1.18 -0.97
C LEU A 397 -5.15 2.46 -1.45
N GLU A 398 -4.43 3.15 -0.56
CA GLU A 398 -3.71 4.38 -0.90
C GLU A 398 -2.38 4.12 -1.64
N MET A 399 -1.70 2.99 -1.40
CA MET A 399 -0.50 2.62 -2.17
C MET A 399 -0.81 2.26 -3.64
N VAL A 400 -1.98 1.67 -3.90
CA VAL A 400 -2.42 1.24 -5.24
C VAL A 400 -2.54 2.39 -6.26
N MET A 401 -2.73 3.64 -5.80
CA MET A 401 -2.79 4.81 -6.69
C MET A 401 -1.42 5.43 -7.04
N GLU A 402 -0.32 4.73 -6.70
CA GLU A 402 1.07 5.14 -6.94
C GLU A 402 1.38 6.58 -6.48
N PRO A 403 1.08 6.90 -5.20
CA PRO A 403 1.20 8.27 -4.70
C PRO A 403 2.65 8.76 -4.76
N SER A 404 2.79 10.07 -4.94
CA SER A 404 4.06 10.81 -4.85
C SER A 404 4.28 11.40 -3.45
N LEU A 405 3.17 11.64 -2.72
CA LEU A 405 3.14 11.91 -1.28
C LEU A 405 2.12 10.98 -0.62
N LEU A 406 2.52 10.25 0.42
CA LEU A 406 1.66 9.37 1.20
C LEU A 406 1.64 9.81 2.66
N ILE A 407 0.45 10.19 3.14
CA ILE A 407 0.20 10.60 4.52
C ILE A 407 -0.51 9.45 5.25
N LEU A 408 -0.04 9.06 6.44
CA LEU A 408 -0.66 7.98 7.22
C LEU A 408 -0.87 8.37 8.69
N ASP A 409 -2.10 8.27 9.19
CA ASP A 409 -2.39 8.49 10.61
C ASP A 409 -2.42 7.16 11.39
N GLU A 410 -1.48 7.03 12.33
CA GLU A 410 -1.24 5.84 13.16
C GLU A 410 -1.31 4.49 12.40
N PRO A 411 -0.52 4.29 11.31
CA PRO A 411 -0.60 3.09 10.46
C PRO A 411 -0.16 1.80 11.17
N THR A 412 0.59 1.90 12.27
CA THR A 412 1.02 0.76 13.09
C THR A 412 0.13 0.51 14.31
N SER A 413 -0.91 1.31 14.54
CA SER A 413 -1.84 1.07 15.66
C SER A 413 -2.64 -0.22 15.42
N GLY A 414 -2.77 -1.06 16.45
CA GLY A 414 -3.42 -2.37 16.37
C GLY A 414 -2.62 -3.46 15.63
N LEU A 415 -1.35 -3.21 15.28
CA LEU A 415 -0.45 -4.22 14.70
C LEU A 415 0.43 -4.87 15.77
N ASP A 416 0.76 -6.14 15.59
CA ASP A 416 1.87 -6.79 16.27
C ASP A 416 3.23 -6.24 15.75
N SER A 417 4.31 -6.48 16.48
CA SER A 417 5.65 -5.97 16.14
C SER A 417 6.18 -6.51 14.80
N SER A 418 5.78 -7.71 14.37
CA SER A 418 6.22 -8.31 13.10
C SER A 418 5.46 -7.72 11.91
N SER A 419 4.13 -7.58 12.01
CA SER A 419 3.32 -6.86 11.00
C SER A 419 3.73 -5.39 10.90
N SER A 420 4.04 -4.75 12.03
CA SER A 420 4.54 -3.37 12.07
C SER A 420 5.87 -3.21 11.32
N ASN A 421 6.84 -4.07 11.60
CA ASN A 421 8.14 -4.06 10.91
C ASN A 421 7.98 -4.36 9.40
N LEU A 422 7.07 -5.28 9.02
CA LEU A 422 6.77 -5.56 7.62
C LEU A 422 6.18 -4.34 6.90
N LEU A 423 5.20 -3.66 7.52
CA LEU A 423 4.61 -2.43 7.00
C LEU A 423 5.64 -1.30 6.87
N LEU A 424 6.46 -1.08 7.90
CA LEU A 424 7.54 -0.08 7.87
C LEU A 424 8.59 -0.39 6.78
N ARG A 425 8.88 -1.67 6.52
CA ARG A 425 9.72 -2.13 5.40
C ARG A 425 9.06 -1.98 4.02
N ALA A 426 7.73 -1.95 3.94
CA ALA A 426 7.01 -1.62 2.70
C ALA A 426 7.11 -0.11 2.44
N LEU A 427 6.76 0.71 3.43
CA LEU A 427 6.84 2.18 3.36
C LEU A 427 8.27 2.65 3.07
N ARG A 428 9.29 2.09 3.74
CA ARG A 428 10.70 2.43 3.44
C ARG A 428 11.10 2.09 1.99
N ARG A 429 10.49 1.08 1.36
CA ARG A 429 10.76 0.75 -0.07
C ARG A 429 10.09 1.73 -1.02
N GLU A 430 8.81 2.07 -0.81
CA GLU A 430 8.14 3.13 -1.59
C GLU A 430 8.87 4.48 -1.43
N ALA A 431 9.36 4.82 -0.23
CA ALA A 431 10.18 6.02 -0.03
C ALA A 431 11.49 5.98 -0.84
N LEU A 432 12.16 4.83 -0.95
CA LEU A 432 13.35 4.67 -1.80
C LEU A 432 13.05 4.75 -3.31
N GLU A 433 11.80 4.50 -3.74
CA GLU A 433 11.32 4.79 -5.10
C GLU A 433 11.02 6.29 -5.33
N GLY A 434 11.30 7.15 -4.35
CA GLY A 434 11.16 8.61 -4.42
C GLY A 434 9.91 9.18 -3.77
N VAL A 435 9.01 8.34 -3.23
CA VAL A 435 7.79 8.79 -2.54
C VAL A 435 8.15 9.61 -1.30
N ASN A 436 7.43 10.71 -1.09
CA ASN A 436 7.45 11.44 0.18
C ASN A 436 6.48 10.75 1.15
N ILE A 437 6.96 10.26 2.30
CA ILE A 437 6.09 9.60 3.28
C ILE A 437 6.09 10.39 4.59
N CYS A 438 4.90 10.76 5.06
CA CYS A 438 4.69 11.36 6.37
C CYS A 438 3.73 10.50 7.18
N MET A 439 4.11 10.09 8.39
CA MET A 439 3.23 9.31 9.25
C MET A 439 3.26 9.73 10.71
N VAL A 440 2.13 9.61 11.38
CA VAL A 440 2.01 9.76 12.83
C VAL A 440 2.20 8.40 13.50
N VAL A 441 2.96 8.36 14.60
CA VAL A 441 3.13 7.17 15.43
C VAL A 441 2.89 7.55 16.89
N HIS A 442 2.06 6.78 17.61
CA HIS A 442 1.71 7.08 19.00
C HIS A 442 2.84 6.74 19.98
N GLN A 443 3.49 5.58 19.79
CA GLN A 443 4.71 5.18 20.49
C GLN A 443 5.41 4.10 19.63
N PRO A 444 6.72 4.22 19.34
CA PRO A 444 7.48 3.11 18.77
C PRO A 444 7.64 2.01 19.84
N SER A 445 7.49 0.75 19.42
CA SER A 445 7.70 -0.46 20.22
C SER A 445 9.14 -0.94 20.16
#